data_AF-A0A7C4IU38-F1
#
_entry.id   AF-A0A7C4IU38-F1
#
_cell.length_a   1.000
_cell.length_b   1.000
_cell.length_c   1.000
_cell.angle_alpha   90.00
_cell.angle_beta   90.00
_cell.angle_gamma   90.00
#
_symmetry.space_group_name_H-M   'P 1'
#
loop_
_entity.id
_entity.type
_entity.pdbx_description
1 polymer ?
#
loop_
_entity_poly.entity_id
_entity_poly.type
_entity_poly.pdbx_seq_one_letter_code
_entity_poly.pdbx_strand_id
1 'polypeptide(L)'
;MKKILAISTLSLAFLLHVCQYGFASGPAEGPACEWPAVGKIAPRAAAQIKSSPWSVGGETLDRDFAVFAYYKQYLGPLGAKGLRVQTGWAKTERQPGQYQWEWLDEVVNGALSQGVQPWLELSYGNPIYPGGGGTGLGGGLPTSAEALTAWDRWTRALVQRYRDRVNQWEVWNEPDIGKNNKPEEYANLFVRTAEIIRAEQPEGKIFALGLAGDVKFAEQFLDAMKQRGKVDLIDAITVHGYPANPDDISLIVAMRKLAAKYSPRIEIRQGETGAPSTSNTFGALRNRPWSELTQAKWNLRRMLAHRAADVPFNLFTLMELAYRNGEKVTLNTKGLLKSNPDQTVAYPKPAYFAAQHVFAIFDDSWTRVAEAPYKIDTNQKVALTVYQQGDGGPKLVAYWLSAAPPSEKNVATAVQLTLPGVNFEHPVLADLLSGRVYQIPKAKIARSEEGISIHQLPIYDAPLIISERAALPIAAD
;
A
#
# COMPACT_ATOMS: atom_id res chain seq x y z
N MET A 1 -15.38 -53.37 66.37
CA MET A 1 -15.43 -51.90 66.18
C MET A 1 -14.99 -51.57 64.75
N LYS A 2 -15.77 -50.69 64.08
CA LYS A 2 -15.54 -50.03 62.77
C LYS A 2 -15.68 -50.93 61.52
N LYS A 3 -16.86 -50.97 60.87
CA LYS A 3 -17.49 -50.03 59.90
C LYS A 3 -17.02 -50.25 58.45
N ILE A 4 -17.96 -50.73 57.64
CA ILE A 4 -18.02 -50.75 56.17
C ILE A 4 -17.95 -49.32 55.63
N LEU A 5 -17.25 -49.08 54.52
CA LEU A 5 -17.70 -48.10 53.52
C LEU A 5 -17.10 -48.33 52.12
N ALA A 6 -17.98 -48.14 51.16
CA ALA A 6 -17.84 -48.35 49.73
C ALA A 6 -16.85 -47.39 49.04
N ILE A 7 -16.29 -47.88 47.95
CA ILE A 7 -15.51 -47.11 46.97
C ILE A 7 -16.50 -46.26 46.16
N SER A 8 -16.42 -44.94 46.28
CA SER A 8 -17.06 -44.00 45.36
C SER A 8 -16.00 -43.28 44.53
N THR A 9 -16.21 -43.33 43.23
CA THR A 9 -15.49 -42.60 42.17
C THR A 9 -15.64 -41.09 42.35
N LEU A 10 -14.52 -40.38 42.54
CA LEU A 10 -14.44 -38.93 42.39
C LEU A 10 -13.63 -38.62 41.13
N SER A 11 -14.34 -38.30 40.04
CA SER A 11 -13.75 -37.67 38.86
C SER A 11 -13.56 -36.19 39.15
N LEU A 12 -12.31 -35.75 39.18
CA LEU A 12 -11.94 -34.35 39.35
C LEU A 12 -12.12 -33.62 38.01
N ALA A 13 -13.25 -32.93 37.84
CA ALA A 13 -13.49 -32.08 36.68
C ALA A 13 -12.65 -30.79 36.80
N PHE A 14 -11.53 -30.74 36.07
CA PHE A 14 -10.79 -29.51 35.84
C PHE A 14 -11.54 -28.70 34.78
N LEU A 15 -12.28 -27.65 35.21
CA LEU A 15 -12.82 -26.64 34.29
C LEU A 15 -11.65 -25.80 33.75
N LEU A 16 -11.10 -26.21 32.61
CA LEU A 16 -10.30 -25.35 31.75
C LEU A 16 -11.23 -24.30 31.13
N HIS A 17 -11.32 -23.13 31.76
CA HIS A 17 -11.73 -21.90 31.07
C HIS A 17 -10.61 -21.53 30.09
N VAL A 18 -10.62 -22.16 28.91
CA VAL A 18 -9.87 -21.64 27.77
C VAL A 18 -10.59 -20.39 27.32
N CYS A 19 -10.08 -19.23 27.73
CA CYS A 19 -10.41 -17.96 27.11
C CYS A 19 -9.84 -18.01 25.68
N GLN A 20 -10.60 -18.60 24.74
CA GLN A 20 -10.31 -18.49 23.31
C GLN A 20 -10.60 -17.04 22.90
N TYR A 21 -9.61 -16.17 23.03
CA TYR A 21 -9.52 -15.04 22.10
C TYR A 21 -9.14 -15.63 20.74
N GLY A 22 -10.14 -16.20 20.06
CA GLY A 22 -10.01 -16.58 18.66
C GLY A 22 -9.82 -15.32 17.85
N PHE A 23 -8.58 -14.95 17.56
CA PHE A 23 -8.30 -13.97 16.51
C PHE A 23 -8.76 -14.60 15.21
N ALA A 24 -9.87 -14.11 14.66
CA ALA A 24 -10.38 -14.62 13.39
C ALA A 24 -9.43 -14.19 12.27
N SER A 25 -8.68 -15.14 11.72
CA SER A 25 -7.99 -14.95 10.44
C SER A 25 -9.03 -14.85 9.33
N GLY A 26 -9.27 -13.64 8.81
CA GLY A 26 -10.28 -13.41 7.79
C GLY A 26 -10.57 -11.93 7.51
N PRO A 27 -11.44 -11.63 6.54
CA PRO A 27 -11.92 -10.27 6.32
C PRO A 27 -12.69 -9.77 7.55
N ALA A 28 -12.67 -8.45 7.77
CA ALA A 28 -13.50 -7.84 8.81
C ALA A 28 -14.97 -7.93 8.42
N GLU A 29 -15.87 -7.99 9.39
CA GLU A 29 -17.30 -7.93 9.11
C GLU A 29 -17.69 -6.55 8.57
N GLY A 30 -18.67 -6.53 7.67
CA GLY A 30 -19.29 -5.30 7.17
C GLY A 30 -20.42 -4.83 8.09
N PRO A 31 -21.11 -3.73 7.73
CA PRO A 31 -22.39 -3.42 8.36
C PRO A 31 -23.41 -4.53 8.06
N ALA A 32 -24.39 -4.69 8.95
CA ALA A 32 -25.52 -5.57 8.68
C ALA A 32 -26.25 -5.10 7.40
N CYS A 33 -26.52 -6.04 6.50
CA CYS A 33 -27.25 -5.81 5.26
C CYS A 33 -28.30 -6.89 5.10
N GLU A 34 -29.56 -6.49 5.04
CA GLU A 34 -30.71 -7.40 4.90
C GLU A 34 -30.94 -7.83 3.44
N TRP A 35 -30.13 -7.33 2.51
CA TRP A 35 -30.27 -7.70 1.10
C TRP A 35 -29.74 -9.12 0.86
N PRO A 36 -30.29 -9.85 -0.14
CA PRO A 36 -29.85 -11.23 -0.40
C PRO A 36 -28.37 -11.30 -0.77
N ALA A 37 -27.60 -12.12 -0.06
CA ALA A 37 -26.21 -12.38 -0.42
C ALA A 37 -26.12 -13.19 -1.73
N VAL A 38 -25.17 -12.84 -2.60
CA VAL A 38 -24.92 -13.55 -3.86
C VAL A 38 -23.54 -14.21 -3.93
N GLY A 39 -22.67 -13.94 -2.95
CA GLY A 39 -21.33 -14.52 -2.83
C GLY A 39 -20.32 -13.55 -2.22
N LYS A 40 -19.05 -13.82 -2.46
CA LYS A 40 -17.91 -12.99 -2.05
C LYS A 40 -17.04 -12.58 -3.24
N ILE A 41 -16.33 -11.48 -3.10
CA ILE A 41 -15.27 -11.07 -4.03
C ILE A 41 -14.21 -12.17 -4.04
N ALA A 42 -14.02 -12.79 -5.20
CA ALA A 42 -12.99 -13.81 -5.40
C ALA A 42 -11.63 -13.10 -5.58
N PRO A 43 -10.60 -13.49 -4.81
CA PRO A 43 -9.28 -12.92 -4.97
C PRO A 43 -8.66 -13.33 -6.31
N ARG A 44 -7.81 -12.45 -6.86
CA ARG A 44 -6.98 -12.74 -8.03
C ARG A 44 -5.53 -12.62 -7.64
N ALA A 45 -4.76 -13.69 -7.81
CA ALA A 45 -3.32 -13.67 -7.59
C ALA A 45 -2.65 -12.74 -8.62
N ALA A 46 -1.48 -12.21 -8.28
CA ALA A 46 -0.75 -11.27 -9.13
C ALA A 46 -0.45 -11.83 -10.54
N ALA A 47 -0.21 -13.13 -10.66
CA ALA A 47 -0.03 -13.83 -11.94
C ALA A 47 -1.29 -13.87 -12.83
N GLN A 48 -2.49 -13.70 -12.25
CA GLN A 48 -3.78 -13.65 -12.96
C GLN A 48 -4.19 -12.21 -13.34
N ILE A 49 -3.42 -11.22 -12.91
CA ILE A 49 -3.64 -9.80 -13.21
C ILE A 49 -2.60 -9.37 -14.23
N LYS A 50 -3.07 -8.90 -15.40
CA LYS A 50 -2.21 -8.48 -16.50
C LYS A 50 -1.33 -7.29 -16.09
N SER A 51 -1.94 -6.22 -15.60
CA SER A 51 -1.26 -5.03 -15.09
C SER A 51 -2.19 -4.25 -14.17
N SER A 52 -1.63 -3.55 -13.19
CA SER A 52 -2.38 -2.68 -12.26
C SER A 52 -1.44 -1.62 -11.67
N PRO A 53 -1.98 -0.53 -11.11
CA PRO A 53 -1.16 0.52 -10.49
C PRO A 53 -0.77 0.18 -9.04
N TRP A 54 -1.03 -1.04 -8.60
CA TRP A 54 -0.93 -1.45 -7.20
C TRP A 54 0.42 -2.08 -6.88
N SER A 55 1.09 -1.52 -5.89
CA SER A 55 2.29 -2.08 -5.27
C SER A 55 2.04 -2.31 -3.77
N VAL A 56 2.81 -3.23 -3.19
CA VAL A 56 2.89 -3.42 -1.75
C VAL A 56 4.33 -3.25 -1.29
N GLY A 57 4.48 -2.85 -0.04
CA GLY A 57 5.77 -2.67 0.57
C GLY A 57 6.51 -3.97 0.91
N GLY A 58 7.79 -4.02 0.52
CA GLY A 58 8.83 -4.93 1.00
C GLY A 58 10.00 -4.14 1.60
N GLU A 59 9.68 -3.00 2.24
CA GLU A 59 10.66 -2.08 2.81
C GLU A 59 11.35 -2.68 4.04
N THR A 60 12.48 -2.09 4.43
CA THR A 60 13.24 -2.42 5.65
C THR A 60 13.87 -3.81 5.72
N LEU A 61 13.74 -4.62 4.66
CA LEU A 61 14.45 -5.90 4.51
C LEU A 61 15.97 -5.71 4.51
N ASP A 62 16.46 -4.54 4.12
CA ASP A 62 17.87 -4.13 4.20
C ASP A 62 18.42 -4.02 5.63
N ARG A 63 17.55 -4.00 6.64
CA ARG A 63 17.90 -3.91 8.08
C ARG A 63 17.31 -5.04 8.92
N ASP A 64 16.79 -6.08 8.25
CA ASP A 64 16.23 -7.28 8.90
C ASP A 64 15.06 -6.98 9.85
N PHE A 65 14.28 -5.92 9.60
CA PHE A 65 13.06 -5.66 10.39
C PHE A 65 11.93 -6.63 10.04
N ALA A 66 12.01 -7.27 8.88
CA ALA A 66 11.24 -8.44 8.50
C ALA A 66 12.13 -9.39 7.68
N VAL A 67 11.70 -10.64 7.52
CA VAL A 67 12.41 -11.68 6.76
C VAL A 67 11.52 -12.14 5.61
N PHE A 68 11.93 -11.88 4.37
CA PHE A 68 11.12 -12.17 3.18
C PHE A 68 10.71 -13.65 3.08
N ALA A 69 11.62 -14.57 3.38
CA ALA A 69 11.36 -16.00 3.38
C ALA A 69 10.14 -16.41 4.23
N TYR A 70 9.85 -15.68 5.31
CA TYR A 70 8.76 -16.00 6.23
C TYR A 70 7.38 -15.57 5.73
N TYR A 71 7.31 -14.61 4.81
CA TYR A 71 6.03 -14.09 4.32
C TYR A 71 5.85 -14.16 2.81
N LYS A 72 6.87 -14.55 2.04
CA LYS A 72 6.84 -14.52 0.56
C LYS A 72 5.65 -15.25 -0.04
N GLN A 73 5.15 -16.32 0.58
CA GLN A 73 3.99 -17.08 0.11
C GLN A 73 2.66 -16.28 0.10
N TYR A 74 2.60 -15.15 0.80
CA TYR A 74 1.43 -14.26 0.82
C TYR A 74 1.48 -13.16 -0.26
N LEU A 75 2.62 -12.98 -0.94
CA LEU A 75 2.82 -11.87 -1.88
C LEU A 75 2.01 -12.07 -3.18
N GLY A 76 2.17 -13.21 -3.84
CA GLY A 76 1.43 -13.54 -5.07
C GLY A 76 -0.08 -13.56 -4.85
N PRO A 77 -0.60 -14.28 -3.84
CA PRO A 77 -2.03 -14.32 -3.54
C PRO A 77 -2.67 -12.97 -3.21
N LEU A 78 -1.88 -11.98 -2.74
CA LEU A 78 -2.40 -10.65 -2.42
C LEU A 78 -2.94 -9.93 -3.67
N GLY A 79 -2.33 -10.11 -4.83
CA GLY A 79 -2.75 -9.49 -6.09
C GLY A 79 -2.07 -8.17 -6.45
N ALA A 80 -1.18 -7.65 -5.62
CA ALA A 80 -0.35 -6.49 -5.98
C ALA A 80 0.56 -6.83 -7.18
N LYS A 81 0.79 -5.88 -8.09
CA LYS A 81 1.67 -6.06 -9.26
C LYS A 81 3.07 -5.51 -9.04
N GLY A 82 3.28 -4.63 -8.07
CA GLY A 82 4.58 -4.11 -7.68
C GLY A 82 5.01 -4.51 -6.26
N LEU A 83 6.32 -4.57 -6.03
CA LEU A 83 6.93 -4.69 -4.69
C LEU A 83 8.00 -3.61 -4.54
N ARG A 84 7.83 -2.67 -3.59
CA ARG A 84 8.85 -1.65 -3.28
C ARG A 84 9.89 -2.22 -2.32
N VAL A 85 11.17 -2.22 -2.70
CA VAL A 85 12.25 -2.85 -1.91
C VAL A 85 13.43 -1.89 -1.73
N GLN A 86 13.91 -1.75 -0.49
CA GLN A 86 15.13 -1.02 -0.17
C GLN A 86 16.34 -1.94 -0.34
N THR A 87 17.31 -1.52 -1.15
CA THR A 87 18.43 -2.38 -1.59
C THR A 87 19.61 -2.43 -0.61
N GLY A 88 19.65 -1.55 0.39
CA GLY A 88 20.58 -1.66 1.51
C GLY A 88 22.05 -1.68 1.14
N TRP A 89 22.66 -0.52 0.86
CA TRP A 89 24.09 -0.46 0.53
C TRP A 89 24.96 -1.16 1.58
N ALA A 90 24.79 -0.84 2.87
CA ALA A 90 25.54 -1.47 3.96
C ALA A 90 25.30 -2.98 4.14
N LYS A 91 24.07 -3.46 3.87
CA LYS A 91 23.76 -4.89 3.98
C LYS A 91 24.38 -5.67 2.82
N THR A 92 24.37 -5.06 1.64
CA THR A 92 24.93 -5.61 0.41
C THR A 92 26.45 -5.58 0.40
N GLU A 93 27.08 -4.49 0.84
CA GLU A 93 28.53 -4.33 0.82
C GLU A 93 29.09 -4.26 2.25
N ARG A 94 29.48 -5.41 2.80
CA ARG A 94 30.05 -5.49 4.16
C ARG A 94 31.57 -5.35 4.18
N GLN A 95 32.22 -5.55 3.03
CA GLN A 95 33.64 -5.33 2.82
C GLN A 95 33.82 -4.56 1.51
N PRO A 96 34.79 -3.64 1.40
CA PRO A 96 34.94 -2.83 0.20
C PRO A 96 35.06 -3.66 -1.09
N GLY A 97 34.17 -3.39 -2.04
CA GLY A 97 34.08 -4.05 -3.34
C GLY A 97 33.53 -5.48 -3.33
N GLN A 98 33.12 -6.02 -2.17
CA GLN A 98 32.57 -7.37 -2.05
C GLN A 98 31.08 -7.30 -1.70
N TYR A 99 30.26 -7.77 -2.65
CA TYR A 99 28.81 -7.66 -2.56
C TYR A 99 28.15 -9.00 -2.22
N GLN A 100 27.29 -8.99 -1.21
CA GLN A 100 26.44 -10.09 -0.75
C GLN A 100 25.03 -9.88 -1.29
N TRP A 101 24.74 -10.54 -2.41
CA TRP A 101 23.49 -10.35 -3.15
C TRP A 101 22.39 -11.32 -2.76
N GLU A 102 22.71 -12.41 -2.08
CA GLU A 102 21.86 -13.59 -1.92
C GLU A 102 20.49 -13.24 -1.32
N TRP A 103 20.48 -12.32 -0.34
CA TRP A 103 19.24 -11.88 0.30
C TRP A 103 18.36 -11.06 -0.64
N LEU A 104 18.94 -10.20 -1.49
CA LEU A 104 18.21 -9.38 -2.44
C LEU A 104 17.79 -10.21 -3.66
N ASP A 105 18.60 -11.19 -4.06
CA ASP A 105 18.23 -12.19 -5.07
C ASP A 105 17.01 -13.00 -4.63
N GLU A 106 16.93 -13.42 -3.36
CA GLU A 106 15.75 -14.12 -2.83
C GLU A 106 14.49 -13.25 -2.98
N VAL A 107 14.58 -11.97 -2.62
CA VAL A 107 13.46 -11.02 -2.73
C VAL A 107 13.05 -10.81 -4.18
N VAL A 108 14.00 -10.45 -5.06
CA VAL A 108 13.72 -10.15 -6.46
C VAL A 108 13.17 -11.38 -7.18
N ASN A 109 13.84 -12.53 -7.08
CA ASN A 109 13.42 -13.73 -7.80
C ASN A 109 12.12 -14.31 -7.21
N GLY A 110 11.94 -14.25 -5.89
CA GLY A 110 10.73 -14.73 -5.23
C GLY A 110 9.50 -13.85 -5.49
N ALA A 111 9.67 -12.55 -5.74
CA ALA A 111 8.60 -11.68 -6.20
C ALA A 111 8.24 -11.98 -7.66
N LEU A 112 9.24 -12.07 -8.54
CA LEU A 112 9.05 -12.35 -9.96
C LEU A 112 8.38 -13.72 -10.21
N SER A 113 8.77 -14.75 -9.46
CA SER A 113 8.16 -16.09 -9.56
C SER A 113 6.68 -16.11 -9.19
N GLN A 114 6.18 -15.06 -8.53
CA GLN A 114 4.79 -14.89 -8.14
C GLN A 114 4.03 -13.89 -9.01
N GLY A 115 4.66 -13.38 -10.07
CA GLY A 115 4.07 -12.40 -10.98
C GLY A 115 4.06 -10.96 -10.44
N VAL A 116 4.94 -10.64 -9.48
CA VAL A 116 5.10 -9.32 -8.88
C VAL A 116 6.42 -8.69 -9.31
N GLN A 117 6.38 -7.46 -9.83
CA GLN A 117 7.53 -6.73 -10.35
C GLN A 117 8.18 -5.89 -9.23
N PRO A 118 9.44 -6.15 -8.85
CA PRO A 118 10.13 -5.28 -7.90
C PRO A 118 10.44 -3.92 -8.52
N TRP A 119 10.30 -2.86 -7.71
CA TRP A 119 11.07 -1.62 -7.87
C TRP A 119 12.13 -1.58 -6.78
N LEU A 120 13.35 -1.15 -7.13
CA LEU A 120 14.48 -1.15 -6.23
C LEU A 120 14.88 0.28 -5.83
N GLU A 121 14.84 0.56 -4.53
CA GLU A 121 15.24 1.82 -3.94
C GLU A 121 16.70 1.75 -3.45
N LEU A 122 17.55 2.65 -3.94
CA LEU A 122 18.95 2.78 -3.58
C LEU A 122 19.10 3.59 -2.29
N SER A 123 19.29 2.89 -1.18
CA SER A 123 19.51 3.45 0.16
C SER A 123 20.13 2.39 1.08
N TYR A 124 20.52 2.68 2.32
CA TYR A 124 20.96 3.98 2.82
C TYR A 124 22.48 4.09 2.64
N GLY A 125 23.18 4.74 3.58
CA GLY A 125 24.63 4.84 3.60
C GLY A 125 25.32 3.53 3.99
N ASN A 126 26.65 3.56 3.99
CA ASN A 126 27.50 2.45 4.39
C ASN A 126 28.63 2.89 5.33
N PRO A 127 28.55 2.58 6.64
CA PRO A 127 29.52 3.01 7.64
C PRO A 127 30.93 2.45 7.48
N ILE A 128 31.15 1.44 6.63
CA ILE A 128 32.51 0.93 6.38
C ILE A 128 33.38 1.97 5.65
N TYR A 129 32.75 2.95 4.99
CA TYR A 129 33.41 4.05 4.32
C TYR A 129 33.32 5.32 5.17
N PRO A 130 34.44 6.00 5.49
CA PRO A 130 34.41 7.30 6.14
C PRO A 130 33.52 8.29 5.38
N GLY A 131 32.56 8.91 6.06
CA GLY A 131 31.59 9.81 5.42
C GLY A 131 30.57 9.12 4.49
N GLY A 132 30.39 7.79 4.60
CA GLY A 132 29.43 7.01 3.81
C GLY A 132 27.99 7.02 4.31
N GLY A 133 27.70 7.73 5.41
CA GLY A 133 26.37 7.78 6.01
C GLY A 133 26.03 6.54 6.84
N GLY A 134 24.84 6.56 7.44
CA GLY A 134 24.30 5.50 8.29
C GLY A 134 23.38 4.54 7.54
N THR A 135 23.09 3.41 8.18
CA THR A 135 22.32 2.30 7.58
C THR A 135 20.80 2.49 7.58
N GLY A 136 20.28 3.56 8.17
CA GLY A 136 18.84 3.75 8.33
C GLY A 136 18.38 5.18 8.08
N LEU A 137 17.07 5.38 8.28
CA LEU A 137 16.39 6.65 8.07
C LEU A 137 17.09 7.80 8.81
N GLY A 138 17.38 8.88 8.10
CA GLY A 138 18.09 10.03 8.65
C GLY A 138 19.59 9.81 8.89
N GLY A 139 20.16 8.70 8.42
CA GLY A 139 21.58 8.36 8.57
C GLY A 139 22.56 9.26 7.79
N GLY A 140 22.06 10.21 7.01
CA GLY A 140 22.87 11.12 6.19
C GLY A 140 23.27 10.53 4.84
N LEU A 141 23.45 11.41 3.85
CA LEU A 141 23.95 11.06 2.52
C LEU A 141 25.46 10.74 2.57
N PRO A 142 25.98 9.92 1.63
CA PRO A 142 27.42 9.80 1.42
C PRO A 142 28.02 11.15 1.00
N THR A 143 29.14 11.55 1.60
CA THR A 143 29.74 12.89 1.41
C THR A 143 31.22 12.87 1.05
N SER A 144 31.98 11.86 1.48
CA SER A 144 33.42 11.80 1.17
C SER A 144 33.65 11.33 -0.27
N ALA A 145 34.78 11.72 -0.86
CA ALA A 145 35.16 11.26 -2.20
C ALA A 145 35.28 9.73 -2.28
N GLU A 146 35.79 9.09 -1.22
CA GLU A 146 35.90 7.64 -1.13
C GLU A 146 34.51 6.98 -1.12
N ALA A 147 33.63 7.43 -0.23
CA ALA A 147 32.29 6.87 -0.09
C ALA A 147 31.45 7.10 -1.34
N LEU A 148 31.54 8.28 -1.97
CA LEU A 148 30.88 8.55 -3.23
C LEU A 148 31.41 7.62 -4.33
N THR A 149 32.73 7.41 -4.42
CA THR A 149 33.31 6.50 -5.43
C THR A 149 32.84 5.06 -5.19
N ALA A 150 32.72 4.63 -3.93
CA ALA A 150 32.17 3.34 -3.58
C ALA A 150 30.67 3.22 -3.91
N TRP A 151 29.89 4.26 -3.64
CA TRP A 151 28.49 4.37 -4.04
C TRP A 151 28.33 4.13 -5.55
N ASP A 152 29.15 4.75 -6.40
CA ASP A 152 29.07 4.54 -7.86
C ASP A 152 29.34 3.11 -8.27
N ARG A 153 30.34 2.46 -7.67
CA ARG A 153 30.66 1.07 -7.96
C ARG A 153 29.50 0.17 -7.55
N TRP A 154 28.92 0.41 -6.36
CA TRP A 154 27.77 -0.34 -5.87
C TRP A 154 26.52 -0.11 -6.73
N THR A 155 26.18 1.15 -7.08
CA THR A 155 25.09 1.48 -8.00
C THR A 155 25.26 0.77 -9.34
N ARG A 156 26.46 0.83 -9.94
CA ARG A 156 26.73 0.14 -11.20
C ARG A 156 26.55 -1.37 -11.08
N ALA A 157 27.11 -1.99 -10.04
CA ALA A 157 26.99 -3.42 -9.81
C ALA A 157 25.53 -3.85 -9.56
N LEU A 158 24.77 -3.06 -8.81
CA LEU A 158 23.34 -3.27 -8.55
C LEU A 158 22.54 -3.23 -9.85
N VAL A 159 22.69 -2.19 -10.67
CA VAL A 159 21.95 -2.06 -11.94
C VAL A 159 22.35 -3.17 -12.90
N GLN A 160 23.65 -3.45 -13.08
CA GLN A 160 24.12 -4.53 -13.95
C GLN A 160 23.58 -5.91 -13.56
N ARG A 161 23.42 -6.17 -12.25
CA ARG A 161 22.91 -7.45 -11.74
C ARG A 161 21.44 -7.70 -12.04
N TYR A 162 20.62 -6.66 -12.01
CA TYR A 162 19.15 -6.79 -12.09
C TYR A 162 18.52 -6.17 -13.34
N ARG A 163 19.28 -5.47 -14.20
CA ARG A 163 18.76 -4.75 -15.39
C ARG A 163 17.98 -5.61 -16.39
N ASP A 164 18.16 -6.93 -16.37
CA ASP A 164 17.44 -7.89 -17.20
C ASP A 164 15.99 -8.14 -16.71
N ARG A 165 15.70 -7.85 -15.43
CA ARG A 165 14.43 -8.19 -14.78
C ARG A 165 13.84 -7.13 -13.85
N VAL A 166 14.56 -6.03 -13.61
CA VAL A 166 14.10 -4.84 -12.88
C VAL A 166 14.38 -3.62 -13.74
N ASN A 167 13.39 -2.73 -13.87
CA ASN A 167 13.48 -1.52 -14.66
C ASN A 167 12.98 -0.26 -13.93
N GLN A 168 12.73 -0.34 -12.63
CA GLN A 168 12.29 0.79 -11.80
C GLN A 168 13.25 0.97 -10.64
N TRP A 169 13.84 2.16 -10.57
CA TRP A 169 14.90 2.52 -9.64
C TRP A 169 14.52 3.78 -8.90
N GLU A 170 14.46 3.72 -7.57
CA GLU A 170 14.20 4.89 -6.73
C GLU A 170 15.48 5.32 -6.05
N VAL A 171 15.83 6.60 -6.08
CA VAL A 171 17.07 7.08 -5.48
C VAL A 171 16.78 7.70 -4.12
N TRP A 172 17.29 7.04 -3.08
CA TRP A 172 17.15 7.40 -1.66
C TRP A 172 15.72 7.30 -1.11
N ASN A 173 15.60 7.47 0.22
CA ASN A 173 14.34 7.52 0.94
C ASN A 173 14.32 8.73 1.87
N GLU A 174 13.27 9.54 1.77
CA GLU A 174 12.97 10.66 2.67
C GLU A 174 14.20 11.54 2.96
N PRO A 175 14.86 12.09 1.92
CA PRO A 175 16.02 12.96 2.10
C PRO A 175 15.66 14.21 2.92
N ASP A 176 14.38 14.58 2.99
CA ASP A 176 13.81 15.68 3.77
C ASP A 176 13.71 15.44 5.29
N ILE A 177 13.93 14.21 5.78
CA ILE A 177 13.94 13.92 7.23
C ILE A 177 15.36 14.03 7.84
N GLY A 178 16.41 13.88 7.04
CA GLY A 178 17.79 13.96 7.54
C GLY A 178 18.17 15.38 7.93
N LYS A 179 18.43 15.65 9.22
CA LYS A 179 18.72 17.00 9.73
C LYS A 179 19.85 17.77 9.01
N ASN A 180 20.76 17.04 8.37
CA ASN A 180 21.90 17.62 7.65
C ASN A 180 21.79 17.49 6.13
N ASN A 181 20.76 16.81 5.61
CA ASN A 181 20.61 16.62 4.18
C ASN A 181 20.08 17.92 3.56
N LYS A 182 20.85 18.54 2.68
CA LYS A 182 20.37 19.69 1.90
C LYS A 182 19.80 19.23 0.55
N PRO A 183 18.78 19.91 -0.01
CA PRO A 183 18.24 19.57 -1.33
C PRO A 183 19.30 19.53 -2.43
N GLU A 184 20.28 20.43 -2.36
CA GLU A 184 21.40 20.51 -3.32
C GLU A 184 22.37 19.32 -3.20
N GLU A 185 22.62 18.83 -1.98
CA GLU A 185 23.46 17.65 -1.74
C GLU A 185 22.74 16.38 -2.22
N TYR A 186 21.43 16.29 -1.99
CA TYR A 186 20.61 15.23 -2.57
C TYR A 186 20.56 15.32 -4.10
N ALA A 187 20.43 16.51 -4.70
CA ALA A 187 20.47 16.68 -6.15
C ALA A 187 21.79 16.17 -6.76
N ASN A 188 22.93 16.42 -6.10
CA ASN A 188 24.22 15.88 -6.52
C ASN A 188 24.25 14.34 -6.49
N LEU A 189 23.80 13.73 -5.39
CA LEU A 189 23.72 12.27 -5.30
C LEU A 189 22.74 11.68 -6.33
N PHE A 190 21.59 12.34 -6.53
CA PHE A 190 20.58 11.93 -7.50
C PHE A 190 21.15 11.93 -8.91
N VAL A 191 21.75 13.03 -9.38
CA VAL A 191 22.34 13.11 -10.73
C VAL A 191 23.39 12.02 -10.91
N ARG A 192 24.33 11.88 -9.96
CA ARG A 192 25.39 10.88 -9.99
C ARG A 192 24.83 9.45 -10.13
N THR A 193 23.79 9.13 -9.36
CA THR A 193 23.13 7.81 -9.39
C THR A 193 22.34 7.59 -10.67
N ALA A 194 21.55 8.58 -11.07
CA ALA A 194 20.67 8.52 -12.23
C ALA A 194 21.42 8.41 -13.56
N GLU A 195 22.57 9.08 -13.68
CA GLU A 195 23.44 8.95 -14.86
C GLU A 195 24.04 7.54 -14.99
N ILE A 196 24.43 6.92 -13.88
CA ILE A 196 24.89 5.52 -13.88
C ILE A 196 23.74 4.59 -14.28
N ILE A 197 22.55 4.76 -13.70
CA ILE A 197 21.37 3.96 -14.07
C ILE A 197 21.09 4.10 -15.57
N ARG A 198 21.06 5.33 -16.10
CA ARG A 198 20.79 5.58 -17.51
C ARG A 198 21.86 5.00 -18.44
N ALA A 199 23.13 5.01 -18.04
CA ALA A 199 24.22 4.41 -18.80
C ALA A 199 24.13 2.87 -18.84
N GLU A 200 23.78 2.24 -17.72
CA GLU A 200 23.72 0.78 -17.60
C GLU A 200 22.39 0.19 -18.11
N GLN A 201 21.31 0.99 -18.08
CA GLN A 201 19.96 0.65 -18.54
C GLN A 201 19.25 1.90 -19.12
N PRO A 202 19.42 2.20 -20.42
CA PRO A 202 18.87 3.41 -21.06
C PRO A 202 17.36 3.59 -20.96
N GLU A 203 16.59 2.52 -20.86
CA GLU A 203 15.12 2.56 -20.75
C GLU A 203 14.61 2.43 -19.30
N GLY A 204 15.52 2.37 -18.31
CA GLY A 204 15.17 2.28 -16.90
C GLY A 204 14.39 3.52 -16.42
N LYS A 205 13.43 3.30 -15.53
CA LYS A 205 12.66 4.36 -14.88
C LYS A 205 13.34 4.80 -13.59
N ILE A 206 13.54 6.10 -13.44
CA ILE A 206 14.26 6.69 -12.32
C ILE A 206 13.31 7.56 -11.50
N PHE A 207 13.10 7.17 -10.25
CA PHE A 207 12.22 7.81 -9.29
C PHE A 207 13.04 8.60 -8.28
N ALA A 208 12.58 9.81 -7.96
CA ALA A 208 13.24 10.70 -7.02
C ALA A 208 12.48 10.79 -5.68
N LEU A 209 13.26 11.08 -4.64
CA LEU A 209 12.89 11.56 -3.31
C LEU A 209 12.39 10.48 -2.35
N GLY A 210 11.27 9.82 -2.62
CA GLY A 210 10.53 9.16 -1.53
C GLY A 210 10.19 10.19 -0.45
N LEU A 211 9.56 11.30 -0.83
CA LEU A 211 9.46 12.53 -0.03
C LEU A 211 8.52 12.36 1.18
N ALA A 212 8.98 12.67 2.40
CA ALA A 212 8.17 12.59 3.62
C ALA A 212 7.11 13.70 3.77
N GLY A 213 7.23 14.76 2.98
CA GLY A 213 6.18 15.77 2.82
C GLY A 213 6.67 17.21 2.68
N ASP A 214 7.99 17.46 2.75
CA ASP A 214 8.53 18.81 2.58
C ASP A 214 8.53 19.24 1.10
N VAL A 215 7.42 19.84 0.67
CA VAL A 215 7.25 20.36 -0.70
C VAL A 215 8.30 21.43 -1.03
N LYS A 216 8.81 22.18 -0.05
CA LYS A 216 9.85 23.19 -0.27
C LYS A 216 11.20 22.53 -0.54
N PHE A 217 11.52 21.44 0.17
CA PHE A 217 12.68 20.62 -0.14
C PHE A 217 12.63 20.12 -1.58
N ALA A 218 11.46 19.62 -2.01
CA ALA A 218 11.27 19.14 -3.37
C ALA A 218 11.39 20.25 -4.43
N GLU A 219 10.87 21.46 -4.17
CA GLU A 219 11.02 22.61 -5.07
C GLU A 219 12.50 22.99 -5.22
N GLN A 220 13.24 23.07 -4.11
CA GLN A 220 14.68 23.36 -4.13
C GLN A 220 15.50 22.28 -4.85
N PHE A 221 15.13 21.00 -4.69
CA PHE A 221 15.70 19.91 -5.48
C PHE A 221 15.41 20.07 -6.97
N LEU A 222 14.18 20.40 -7.36
CA LEU A 222 13.83 20.57 -8.78
C LEU A 222 14.49 21.79 -9.41
N ASP A 223 14.64 22.89 -8.66
CA ASP A 223 15.44 24.05 -9.08
C ASP A 223 16.90 23.66 -9.33
N ALA A 224 17.50 22.92 -8.40
CA ALA A 224 18.85 22.38 -8.51
C ALA A 224 19.01 21.48 -9.75
N MET A 225 18.05 20.62 -10.05
CA MET A 225 18.02 19.78 -11.25
C MET A 225 17.87 20.59 -12.53
N LYS A 226 17.04 21.64 -12.52
CA LYS A 226 16.83 22.56 -13.65
C LYS A 226 18.09 23.35 -13.97
N GLN A 227 18.76 23.90 -12.97
CA GLN A 227 20.01 24.66 -13.14
C GLN A 227 21.12 23.81 -13.78
N ARG A 228 21.14 22.50 -13.48
CA ARG A 228 22.08 21.54 -14.07
C ARG A 228 21.66 21.04 -15.47
N GLY A 229 20.44 21.36 -15.92
CA GLY A 229 19.89 20.80 -17.16
C GLY A 229 19.63 19.29 -17.10
N LYS A 230 19.23 18.77 -15.92
CA LYS A 230 19.09 17.32 -15.64
C LYS A 230 17.68 16.87 -15.25
N VAL A 231 16.67 17.72 -15.45
CA VAL A 231 15.25 17.40 -15.11
C VAL A 231 14.76 16.16 -15.87
N ASP A 232 15.30 15.90 -17.06
CA ASP A 232 15.01 14.75 -17.91
C ASP A 232 15.44 13.40 -17.30
N LEU A 233 16.30 13.40 -16.29
CA LEU A 233 16.64 12.20 -15.53
C LEU A 233 15.52 11.72 -14.60
N ILE A 234 14.48 12.53 -14.37
CA ILE A 234 13.38 12.21 -13.44
C ILE A 234 12.19 11.67 -14.24
N ASP A 235 11.89 10.38 -14.10
CA ASP A 235 10.67 9.78 -14.64
C ASP A 235 9.49 9.98 -13.68
N ALA A 236 9.72 9.86 -12.37
CA ALA A 236 8.68 10.08 -11.35
C ALA A 236 9.24 10.65 -10.05
N ILE A 237 8.34 11.21 -9.24
CA ILE A 237 8.58 11.56 -7.84
C ILE A 237 7.64 10.70 -6.97
N THR A 238 8.22 9.99 -6.02
CA THR A 238 7.49 9.25 -5.00
C THR A 238 7.27 10.13 -3.77
N VAL A 239 6.07 10.06 -3.17
CA VAL A 239 5.70 10.81 -1.97
C VAL A 239 5.12 9.89 -0.89
N HIS A 240 5.37 10.21 0.38
CA HIS A 240 4.94 9.41 1.53
C HIS A 240 3.90 10.16 2.36
N GLY A 241 2.67 10.25 1.84
CA GLY A 241 1.58 10.96 2.51
C GLY A 241 0.94 10.14 3.62
N TYR A 242 1.05 10.57 4.87
CA TYR A 242 0.40 9.97 6.04
C TYR A 242 -0.62 10.91 6.72
N PRO A 243 -1.73 11.28 6.04
CA PRO A 243 -2.69 12.21 6.59
C PRO A 243 -3.54 11.58 7.70
N ALA A 244 -4.16 12.43 8.52
CA ALA A 244 -5.08 11.94 9.53
C ALA A 244 -6.34 11.30 8.93
N ASN A 245 -6.94 11.98 7.94
CA ASN A 245 -8.04 11.48 7.14
C ASN A 245 -7.45 10.85 5.85
N PRO A 246 -7.72 9.56 5.55
CA PRO A 246 -7.13 8.89 4.39
C PRO A 246 -7.51 9.53 3.05
N ASP A 247 -8.62 10.26 2.99
CA ASP A 247 -9.12 10.91 1.76
C ASP A 247 -8.39 12.22 1.42
N ASP A 248 -7.50 12.71 2.29
CA ASP A 248 -6.74 13.93 2.04
C ASP A 248 -5.59 13.67 1.03
N ILE A 249 -5.78 14.13 -0.20
CA ILE A 249 -4.80 14.05 -1.29
C ILE A 249 -4.07 15.39 -1.54
N SER A 250 -4.11 16.33 -0.60
CA SER A 250 -3.53 17.68 -0.76
C SER A 250 -2.04 17.65 -1.14
N LEU A 251 -1.24 16.77 -0.51
CA LEU A 251 0.18 16.59 -0.86
C LEU A 251 0.37 16.15 -2.32
N ILE A 252 -0.45 15.21 -2.81
CA ILE A 252 -0.42 14.76 -4.21
C ILE A 252 -0.72 15.93 -5.15
N VAL A 253 -1.76 16.70 -4.85
CA VAL A 253 -2.16 17.87 -5.66
C VAL A 253 -1.04 18.92 -5.68
N ALA A 254 -0.45 19.22 -4.52
CA ALA A 254 0.66 20.16 -4.41
C ALA A 254 1.88 19.69 -5.21
N MET A 255 2.24 18.40 -5.11
CA MET A 255 3.39 17.84 -5.82
C MET A 255 3.17 17.75 -7.33
N ARG A 256 1.95 17.43 -7.80
CA ARG A 256 1.63 17.49 -9.24
C ARG A 256 1.74 18.90 -9.79
N LYS A 257 1.20 19.88 -9.06
CA LYS A 257 1.31 21.30 -9.43
C LYS A 257 2.77 21.74 -9.47
N LEU A 258 3.58 21.31 -8.51
CA LEU A 258 5.00 21.61 -8.46
C LEU A 258 5.74 20.97 -9.65
N ALA A 259 5.62 19.66 -9.86
CA ALA A 259 6.30 18.93 -10.93
C ALA A 259 5.96 19.49 -12.32
N ALA A 260 4.70 19.88 -12.55
CA ALA A 260 4.26 20.49 -13.80
C ALA A 260 4.96 21.81 -14.14
N LYS A 261 5.52 22.55 -13.16
CA LYS A 261 6.36 23.74 -13.41
C LYS A 261 7.69 23.41 -14.09
N TYR A 262 8.16 22.16 -13.94
CA TYR A 262 9.48 21.72 -14.43
C TYR A 262 9.36 20.79 -15.64
N SER A 263 8.42 19.84 -15.63
CA SER A 263 8.17 18.95 -16.76
C SER A 263 6.80 18.25 -16.61
N PRO A 264 5.96 18.24 -17.65
CA PRO A 264 4.70 17.50 -17.63
C PRO A 264 4.89 15.98 -17.66
N ARG A 265 6.11 15.50 -17.92
CA ARG A 265 6.44 14.06 -17.96
C ARG A 265 6.69 13.44 -16.59
N ILE A 266 6.97 14.26 -15.57
CA ILE A 266 7.27 13.75 -14.23
C ILE A 266 5.96 13.25 -13.60
N GLU A 267 5.88 11.93 -13.42
CA GLU A 267 4.76 11.30 -12.74
C GLU A 267 4.85 11.54 -11.22
N ILE A 268 3.72 11.69 -10.54
CA ILE A 268 3.65 11.67 -9.07
C ILE A 268 3.06 10.34 -8.63
N ARG A 269 3.78 9.65 -7.73
CA ARG A 269 3.45 8.32 -7.23
C ARG A 269 3.38 8.32 -5.71
N GLN A 270 2.49 7.53 -5.13
CA GLN A 270 2.45 7.31 -3.69
C GLN A 270 3.43 6.17 -3.35
N GLY A 271 4.57 6.52 -2.75
CA GLY A 271 5.70 5.63 -2.50
C GLY A 271 5.58 4.81 -1.21
N GLU A 272 4.92 5.35 -0.19
CA GLU A 272 4.72 4.65 1.08
C GLU A 272 3.60 5.31 1.89
N THR A 273 2.54 4.56 2.20
CA THR A 273 1.48 4.99 3.13
C THR A 273 0.67 3.80 3.63
N GLY A 274 0.15 3.90 4.85
CA GLY A 274 -0.65 2.87 5.50
C GLY A 274 -0.95 3.19 6.95
N ALA A 275 -1.99 2.58 7.50
CA ALA A 275 -2.39 2.77 8.89
C ALA A 275 -1.81 1.69 9.82
N PRO A 276 -1.39 2.03 11.05
CA PRO A 276 -1.11 1.05 12.09
C PRO A 276 -2.36 0.24 12.46
N SER A 277 -2.17 -0.96 13.00
CA SER A 277 -3.25 -1.82 13.49
C SER A 277 -3.39 -1.86 15.01
N THR A 278 -2.55 -1.12 15.74
CA THR A 278 -2.52 -1.05 17.20
C THR A 278 -2.11 0.34 17.67
N SER A 279 -2.58 0.74 18.86
CA SER A 279 -2.18 2.00 19.49
C SER A 279 -0.69 2.03 19.87
N ASN A 280 -0.14 0.90 20.30
CA ASN A 280 1.30 0.74 20.55
C ASN A 280 2.00 0.37 19.24
N THR A 281 2.56 1.38 18.57
CA THR A 281 3.17 1.26 17.24
C THR A 281 4.28 2.28 17.05
N PHE A 282 5.08 2.09 16.00
CA PHE A 282 6.17 2.98 15.61
C PHE A 282 5.88 3.71 14.28
N GLY A 283 6.56 4.84 14.07
CA GLY A 283 6.53 5.61 12.82
C GLY A 283 5.31 6.52 12.65
N ALA A 284 5.00 6.87 11.39
CA ALA A 284 3.89 7.76 11.04
C ALA A 284 2.54 7.27 11.59
N LEU A 285 1.63 8.21 11.87
CA LEU A 285 0.31 7.95 12.45
C LEU A 285 0.30 7.29 13.85
N ARG A 286 1.43 7.21 14.57
CA ARG A 286 1.47 6.77 15.97
C ARG A 286 0.61 7.65 16.91
N ASN A 287 0.38 7.17 18.13
CA ASN A 287 -0.36 7.87 19.21
C ASN A 287 -1.85 8.10 18.90
N ARG A 288 -2.49 7.10 18.28
CA ARG A 288 -3.93 7.09 17.96
C ARG A 288 -4.52 5.74 18.32
N PRO A 289 -5.83 5.65 18.61
CA PRO A 289 -6.49 4.42 19.03
C PRO A 289 -6.75 3.50 17.81
N TRP A 290 -5.69 2.94 17.23
CA TRP A 290 -5.80 2.04 16.08
C TRP A 290 -6.23 0.64 16.48
N SER A 291 -6.98 0.00 15.60
CA SER A 291 -7.28 -1.43 15.57
C SER A 291 -7.06 -1.99 14.16
N GLU A 292 -7.17 -3.30 14.01
CA GLU A 292 -7.18 -3.94 12.69
C GLU A 292 -8.38 -3.50 11.82
N LEU A 293 -9.51 -3.14 12.42
CA LEU A 293 -10.68 -2.63 11.72
C LEU A 293 -10.41 -1.23 11.15
N THR A 294 -9.92 -0.29 11.98
CA THR A 294 -9.60 1.06 11.50
C THR A 294 -8.43 1.05 10.54
N GLN A 295 -7.47 0.15 10.69
CA GLN A 295 -6.43 -0.09 9.68
C GLN A 295 -7.03 -0.45 8.32
N ALA A 296 -7.88 -1.48 8.27
CA ALA A 296 -8.47 -1.97 7.02
C ALA A 296 -9.26 -0.86 6.30
N LYS A 297 -10.13 -0.15 7.03
CA LYS A 297 -10.91 0.97 6.47
C LYS A 297 -10.04 2.11 5.99
N TRP A 298 -9.02 2.48 6.76
CA TRP A 298 -8.11 3.58 6.41
C TRP A 298 -7.34 3.25 5.14
N ASN A 299 -6.79 2.03 5.05
CA ASN A 299 -6.07 1.56 3.86
C ASN A 299 -6.98 1.53 2.63
N LEU A 300 -8.22 1.00 2.74
CA LEU A 300 -9.20 0.98 1.65
C LEU A 300 -9.47 2.37 1.11
N ARG A 301 -9.83 3.32 1.99
CA ARG A 301 -10.12 4.71 1.60
C ARG A 301 -8.90 5.38 0.98
N ARG A 302 -7.72 5.16 1.56
CA ARG A 302 -6.47 5.75 1.06
C ARG A 302 -6.14 5.26 -0.35
N MET A 303 -6.23 3.96 -0.60
CA MET A 303 -6.03 3.37 -1.93
C MET A 303 -7.01 3.93 -2.96
N LEU A 304 -8.30 3.96 -2.64
CA LEU A 304 -9.32 4.43 -3.59
C LEU A 304 -9.31 5.94 -3.81
N ALA A 305 -8.91 6.74 -2.81
CA ALA A 305 -8.67 8.17 -3.00
C ALA A 305 -7.52 8.43 -3.99
N HIS A 306 -6.48 7.59 -3.99
CA HIS A 306 -5.38 7.67 -4.97
C HIS A 306 -5.82 7.18 -6.34
N ARG A 307 -6.62 6.10 -6.38
CA ARG A 307 -7.17 5.60 -7.65
C ARG A 307 -8.08 6.59 -8.33
N ALA A 308 -8.91 7.30 -7.55
CA ALA A 308 -9.78 8.37 -8.03
C ALA A 308 -9.01 9.59 -8.52
N ALA A 309 -7.74 9.72 -8.13
CA ALA A 309 -6.83 10.73 -8.62
C ALA A 309 -5.88 10.20 -9.71
N ASP A 310 -6.01 8.96 -10.18
CA ASP A 310 -5.12 8.32 -11.15
C ASP A 310 -3.64 8.34 -10.68
N VAL A 311 -3.40 7.99 -9.42
CA VAL A 311 -2.06 7.93 -8.80
C VAL A 311 -1.68 6.47 -8.52
N PRO A 312 -0.55 5.96 -9.06
CA PRO A 312 -0.03 4.66 -8.66
C PRO A 312 0.37 4.62 -7.19
N PHE A 313 0.12 3.47 -6.56
CA PHE A 313 0.04 3.40 -5.11
C PHE A 313 0.82 2.21 -4.56
N ASN A 314 1.74 2.50 -3.65
CA ASN A 314 2.41 1.50 -2.83
C ASN A 314 1.82 1.50 -1.41
N LEU A 315 1.21 0.37 -1.04
CA LEU A 315 0.65 0.15 0.29
C LEU A 315 1.75 -0.30 1.26
N PHE A 316 2.05 0.54 2.25
CA PHE A 316 3.01 0.25 3.30
C PHE A 316 2.32 -0.49 4.45
N THR A 317 2.66 -1.75 4.73
CA THR A 317 3.63 -2.65 4.08
C THR A 317 3.10 -4.08 4.21
N LEU A 318 3.71 -5.09 3.57
CA LEU A 318 3.17 -6.46 3.62
C LEU A 318 3.25 -7.08 5.03
N MET A 319 4.37 -6.93 5.74
CA MET A 319 4.63 -7.58 7.02
C MET A 319 4.86 -6.55 8.13
N GLU A 320 4.42 -6.83 9.37
CA GLU A 320 4.79 -5.98 10.50
C GLU A 320 6.31 -5.95 10.69
N LEU A 321 6.84 -4.78 11.05
CA LEU A 321 8.28 -4.56 11.07
C LEU A 321 8.78 -4.47 12.51
N ALA A 322 9.76 -5.30 12.85
CA ALA A 322 10.41 -5.33 14.15
C ALA A 322 11.58 -4.34 14.21
N TYR A 323 11.33 -3.13 14.71
CA TYR A 323 12.39 -2.15 14.96
C TYR A 323 13.14 -2.54 16.23
N ARG A 324 14.42 -2.84 16.09
CA ARG A 324 15.31 -3.25 17.19
C ARG A 324 16.22 -2.09 17.59
N ASN A 325 16.27 -1.80 18.89
CA ASN A 325 17.22 -0.87 19.50
C ASN A 325 17.81 -1.53 20.75
N GLY A 326 18.98 -2.14 20.61
CA GLY A 326 19.50 -3.09 21.60
C GLY A 326 18.54 -4.28 21.76
N GLU A 327 18.23 -4.63 23.01
CA GLU A 327 17.28 -5.71 23.33
C GLU A 327 15.81 -5.30 23.13
N LYS A 328 15.53 -4.00 23.03
CA LYS A 328 14.16 -3.50 22.89
C LYS A 328 13.66 -3.67 21.46
N VAL A 329 12.55 -4.39 21.30
CA VAL A 329 11.82 -4.51 20.03
C VAL A 329 10.54 -3.68 20.11
N THR A 330 10.34 -2.81 19.13
CA THR A 330 9.07 -2.08 18.93
C THR A 330 8.52 -2.42 17.55
N LEU A 331 7.27 -2.85 17.48
CA LEU A 331 6.64 -3.17 16.19
C LEU A 331 6.10 -1.91 15.52
N ASN A 332 6.37 -1.76 14.23
CA ASN A 332 5.55 -0.94 13.35
C ASN A 332 4.42 -1.82 12.82
N THR A 333 3.21 -1.57 13.31
CA THR A 333 2.05 -2.45 13.12
C THR A 333 1.27 -2.17 11.84
N LYS A 334 1.86 -1.44 10.88
CA LYS A 334 1.26 -1.15 9.57
C LYS A 334 1.17 -2.35 8.62
N GLY A 335 1.92 -3.42 8.91
CA GLY A 335 1.90 -4.65 8.14
C GLY A 335 0.49 -5.21 7.93
N LEU A 336 0.20 -5.71 6.73
CA LEU A 336 -1.01 -6.49 6.42
C LEU A 336 -1.00 -7.87 7.08
N LEU A 337 0.19 -8.40 7.34
CA LEU A 337 0.42 -9.64 8.07
C LEU A 337 0.91 -9.32 9.48
N LYS A 338 0.32 -9.97 10.48
CA LYS A 338 0.78 -9.91 11.87
C LYS A 338 2.08 -10.69 12.02
N SER A 339 3.05 -10.10 12.72
CA SER A 339 4.32 -10.75 13.04
C SER A 339 4.32 -11.36 14.44
N ASN A 340 4.87 -12.57 14.54
CA ASN A 340 5.37 -13.14 15.80
C ASN A 340 6.67 -12.44 16.24
N PRO A 341 7.12 -12.60 17.50
CA PRO A 341 8.40 -12.06 17.96
C PRO A 341 9.64 -12.54 17.18
N ASP A 342 9.57 -13.74 16.59
CA ASP A 342 10.60 -14.34 15.73
C ASP A 342 10.49 -13.92 14.25
N GLN A 343 9.61 -12.95 13.96
CA GLN A 343 9.33 -12.40 12.63
C GLN A 343 8.59 -13.35 11.67
N THR A 344 8.17 -14.54 12.13
CA THR A 344 7.27 -15.40 11.35
C THR A 344 5.85 -14.82 11.29
N VAL A 345 5.07 -15.21 10.29
CA VAL A 345 3.68 -14.75 10.14
C VAL A 345 2.81 -15.42 11.19
N ALA A 346 2.15 -14.63 12.03
CA ALA A 346 1.15 -15.10 12.98
C ALA A 346 -0.19 -15.36 12.27
N TYR A 347 -0.67 -14.37 11.51
CA TYR A 347 -1.88 -14.46 10.68
C TYR A 347 -1.98 -13.27 9.71
N PRO A 348 -2.73 -13.39 8.59
CA PRO A 348 -3.14 -12.25 7.78
C PRO A 348 -4.24 -11.45 8.47
N LYS A 349 -4.06 -10.13 8.58
CA LYS A 349 -5.03 -9.23 9.21
C LYS A 349 -6.21 -8.94 8.26
N PRO A 350 -7.34 -8.41 8.75
CA PRO A 350 -8.42 -7.89 7.91
C PRO A 350 -7.97 -6.96 6.77
N ALA A 351 -6.94 -6.14 7.01
CA ALA A 351 -6.38 -5.25 6.00
C ALA A 351 -5.74 -5.98 4.80
N TYR A 352 -5.26 -7.21 4.97
CA TYR A 352 -4.76 -8.05 3.87
C TYR A 352 -5.89 -8.38 2.89
N PHE A 353 -7.01 -8.89 3.41
CA PHE A 353 -8.17 -9.25 2.61
C PHE A 353 -8.83 -8.03 1.97
N ALA A 354 -8.92 -6.92 2.71
CA ALA A 354 -9.41 -5.65 2.17
C ALA A 354 -8.58 -5.15 0.97
N ALA A 355 -7.25 -5.21 1.07
CA ALA A 355 -6.36 -4.91 -0.07
C ALA A 355 -6.53 -5.90 -1.22
N GLN A 356 -6.68 -7.19 -0.91
CA GLN A 356 -6.92 -8.24 -1.90
C GLN A 356 -8.22 -8.00 -2.71
N HIS A 357 -9.29 -7.55 -2.07
CA HIS A 357 -10.53 -7.17 -2.76
C HIS A 357 -10.32 -5.99 -3.74
N VAL A 358 -9.57 -4.96 -3.32
CA VAL A 358 -9.22 -3.83 -4.19
C VAL A 358 -8.40 -4.31 -5.38
N PHE A 359 -7.37 -5.12 -5.14
CA PHE A 359 -6.45 -5.57 -6.20
C PHE A 359 -7.11 -6.53 -7.18
N ALA A 360 -8.09 -7.33 -6.74
CA ALA A 360 -8.86 -8.20 -7.62
C ALA A 360 -9.77 -7.43 -8.60
N ILE A 361 -10.27 -6.27 -8.17
CA ILE A 361 -11.25 -5.47 -8.94
C ILE A 361 -10.55 -4.39 -9.77
N PHE A 362 -9.72 -3.54 -9.17
CA PHE A 362 -9.25 -2.29 -9.78
C PHE A 362 -7.93 -2.43 -10.54
N ASP A 363 -7.84 -3.35 -11.50
CA ASP A 363 -6.70 -3.43 -12.41
C ASP A 363 -6.76 -2.36 -13.53
N ASP A 364 -5.81 -2.39 -14.48
CA ASP A 364 -5.73 -1.40 -15.56
C ASP A 364 -6.87 -1.54 -16.59
N SER A 365 -7.73 -2.55 -16.49
CA SER A 365 -8.92 -2.64 -17.35
C SER A 365 -9.99 -1.61 -17.00
N TRP A 366 -9.94 -1.04 -15.79
CA TRP A 366 -10.85 0.01 -15.35
C TRP A 366 -10.23 1.38 -15.55
N THR A 367 -10.92 2.29 -16.22
CA THR A 367 -10.52 3.69 -16.36
C THR A 367 -11.49 4.60 -15.60
N ARG A 368 -10.98 5.67 -15.00
CA ARG A 368 -11.84 6.63 -14.30
C ARG A 368 -12.65 7.43 -15.31
N VAL A 369 -13.96 7.54 -15.06
CA VAL A 369 -14.84 8.44 -15.82
C VAL A 369 -14.65 9.85 -15.25
N ALA A 370 -14.13 10.76 -16.07
CA ALA A 370 -13.77 12.12 -15.62
C ALA A 370 -14.99 12.94 -15.17
N GLU A 371 -16.09 12.85 -15.92
CA GLU A 371 -17.35 13.56 -15.66
C GLU A 371 -18.44 12.56 -15.29
N ALA A 372 -18.67 12.39 -13.99
CA ALA A 372 -19.70 11.51 -13.47
C ALA A 372 -20.54 12.26 -12.42
N PRO A 373 -21.53 13.06 -12.86
CA PRO A 373 -22.41 13.74 -11.93
C PRO A 373 -23.18 12.70 -11.10
N TYR A 374 -23.52 13.07 -9.86
CA TYR A 374 -24.37 12.25 -9.01
C TYR A 374 -25.17 13.14 -8.05
N LYS A 375 -26.28 12.61 -7.54
CA LYS A 375 -27.03 13.21 -6.43
C LYS A 375 -27.19 12.17 -5.33
N ILE A 376 -26.95 12.57 -4.09
CA ILE A 376 -27.10 11.71 -2.91
C ILE A 376 -27.77 12.50 -1.79
N ASP A 377 -28.75 11.91 -1.13
CA ASP A 377 -29.60 12.55 -0.11
C ASP A 377 -28.99 12.47 1.31
N THR A 378 -27.74 12.93 1.45
CA THR A 378 -27.07 13.00 2.75
C THR A 378 -26.38 14.34 2.94
N ASN A 379 -26.39 14.83 4.19
CA ASN A 379 -25.66 16.03 4.59
C ASN A 379 -24.19 15.74 4.93
N GLN A 380 -23.78 14.47 4.91
CA GLN A 380 -22.40 14.08 5.15
C GLN A 380 -21.56 14.16 3.87
N LYS A 381 -20.26 14.42 4.02
CA LYS A 381 -19.33 14.40 2.88
C LYS A 381 -19.18 12.97 2.35
N VAL A 382 -19.38 12.79 1.05
CA VAL A 382 -19.25 11.51 0.34
C VAL A 382 -18.09 11.60 -0.65
N ALA A 383 -17.25 10.57 -0.68
CA ALA A 383 -16.38 10.32 -1.81
C ALA A 383 -17.09 9.36 -2.76
N LEU A 384 -17.12 9.68 -4.06
CA LEU A 384 -17.70 8.83 -5.09
C LEU A 384 -16.86 8.92 -6.37
N THR A 385 -16.61 7.79 -7.01
CA THR A 385 -15.93 7.75 -8.30
C THR A 385 -16.53 6.67 -9.17
N VAL A 386 -16.74 7.00 -10.45
CA VAL A 386 -17.21 6.06 -11.47
C VAL A 386 -16.03 5.63 -12.32
N TYR A 387 -15.97 4.33 -12.58
CA TYR A 387 -15.00 3.68 -13.46
C TYR A 387 -15.74 2.98 -14.60
N GLN A 388 -15.06 2.78 -15.71
CA GLN A 388 -15.57 2.04 -16.86
C GLN A 388 -14.54 1.04 -17.35
N GLN A 389 -14.98 -0.16 -17.72
CA GLN A 389 -14.12 -1.18 -18.28
C GLN A 389 -14.07 -1.05 -19.81
N GLY A 390 -13.00 -0.47 -20.35
CA GLY A 390 -12.88 -0.19 -21.79
C GLY A 390 -13.97 0.73 -22.34
N ASP A 391 -13.92 1.04 -23.64
CA ASP A 391 -14.89 1.92 -24.28
C ASP A 391 -16.26 1.23 -24.38
N GLY A 392 -17.27 1.81 -23.74
CA GLY A 392 -18.65 1.30 -23.78
C GLY A 392 -18.91 0.07 -22.91
N GLY A 393 -17.92 -0.45 -22.18
CA GLY A 393 -18.10 -1.59 -21.28
C GLY A 393 -18.78 -1.22 -19.95
N PRO A 394 -18.89 -2.20 -19.03
CA PRO A 394 -19.60 -2.03 -17.77
C PRO A 394 -19.00 -0.92 -16.91
N LYS A 395 -19.86 -0.27 -16.13
CA LYS A 395 -19.46 0.75 -15.17
C LYS A 395 -19.34 0.17 -13.77
N LEU A 396 -18.56 0.84 -12.94
CA LEU A 396 -18.39 0.52 -11.52
C LEU A 396 -18.40 1.82 -10.74
N VAL A 397 -19.14 1.87 -9.64
CA VAL A 397 -19.22 3.05 -8.77
C VAL A 397 -18.69 2.71 -7.40
N ALA A 398 -17.60 3.35 -6.97
CA ALA A 398 -17.06 3.23 -5.61
C ALA A 398 -17.49 4.44 -4.78
N TYR A 399 -17.97 4.23 -3.55
CA TYR A 399 -18.45 5.32 -2.69
C TYR A 399 -18.35 5.03 -1.18
N TRP A 400 -18.17 6.08 -0.37
CA TRP A 400 -18.12 6.03 1.11
C TRP A 400 -18.29 7.41 1.77
N LEU A 401 -18.55 7.43 3.08
CA LEU A 401 -18.47 8.65 3.91
C LEU A 401 -17.02 9.06 4.14
N SER A 402 -16.66 10.28 3.74
CA SER A 402 -15.27 10.78 3.73
C SER A 402 -15.01 11.99 4.66
N ALA A 403 -16.02 12.41 5.43
CA ALA A 403 -15.94 13.61 6.26
C ALA A 403 -14.85 13.53 7.36
N ALA A 404 -14.66 12.35 7.96
CA ALA A 404 -13.77 12.14 9.09
C ALA A 404 -12.97 10.83 8.93
N PRO A 405 -11.85 10.64 9.66
CA PRO A 405 -11.16 9.36 9.73
C PRO A 405 -12.12 8.21 10.10
N PRO A 406 -11.87 6.98 9.61
CA PRO A 406 -12.76 5.86 9.88
C PRO A 406 -12.83 5.55 11.36
N SER A 407 -14.02 5.15 11.81
CA SER A 407 -14.34 4.77 13.17
C SER A 407 -14.21 3.27 13.40
N GLU A 408 -14.15 2.88 14.67
CA GLU A 408 -14.18 1.48 15.15
C GLU A 408 -15.56 0.81 15.05
N LYS A 409 -16.47 1.31 14.20
CA LYS A 409 -17.85 0.80 14.09
C LYS A 409 -18.28 0.65 12.63
N ASN A 410 -19.01 -0.41 12.32
CA ASN A 410 -19.59 -0.64 10.99
C ASN A 410 -21.08 -0.31 11.00
N VAL A 411 -21.40 0.98 11.12
CA VAL A 411 -22.79 1.45 11.14
C VAL A 411 -23.09 2.11 9.80
N ALA A 412 -23.96 1.47 9.02
CA ALA A 412 -24.45 2.03 7.77
C ALA A 412 -25.71 2.87 7.98
N THR A 413 -25.82 3.95 7.21
CA THR A 413 -27.07 4.68 7.00
C THR A 413 -27.60 4.39 5.61
N ALA A 414 -28.90 4.54 5.41
CA ALA A 414 -29.55 4.35 4.12
C ALA A 414 -29.65 5.69 3.38
N VAL A 415 -29.31 5.70 2.09
CA VAL A 415 -29.38 6.88 1.20
C VAL A 415 -30.08 6.52 -0.12
N GLN A 416 -30.59 7.52 -0.82
CA GLN A 416 -30.89 7.50 -2.23
C GLN A 416 -29.71 8.07 -3.03
N LEU A 417 -29.19 7.27 -3.96
CA LEU A 417 -28.15 7.68 -4.90
C LEU A 417 -28.72 7.68 -6.33
N THR A 418 -28.63 8.82 -7.01
CA THR A 418 -28.97 8.99 -8.43
C THR A 418 -27.70 9.20 -9.24
N LEU A 419 -27.53 8.42 -10.30
CA LEU A 419 -26.35 8.39 -11.17
C LEU A 419 -26.76 8.62 -12.63
N PRO A 420 -26.80 9.89 -13.09
CA PRO A 420 -27.04 10.20 -14.49
C PRO A 420 -26.01 9.53 -15.42
N GLY A 421 -26.48 9.01 -16.55
CA GLY A 421 -25.65 8.35 -17.56
C GLY A 421 -25.05 7.01 -17.13
N VAL A 422 -25.38 6.50 -15.93
CA VAL A 422 -25.00 5.15 -15.48
C VAL A 422 -26.22 4.25 -15.58
N ASN A 423 -26.06 3.12 -16.26
CA ASN A 423 -27.10 2.13 -16.44
C ASN A 423 -26.59 0.77 -15.95
N PHE A 424 -27.45 0.08 -15.20
CA PHE A 424 -27.21 -1.29 -14.77
C PHE A 424 -28.41 -2.20 -15.07
N GLU A 425 -28.16 -3.36 -15.64
CA GLU A 425 -29.12 -4.44 -15.85
C GLU A 425 -29.30 -5.27 -14.58
N HIS A 426 -28.20 -5.81 -14.05
CA HIS A 426 -28.19 -6.70 -12.89
C HIS A 426 -27.17 -6.22 -11.84
N PRO A 427 -27.39 -5.03 -11.25
CA PRO A 427 -26.43 -4.47 -10.33
C PRO A 427 -26.38 -5.26 -9.02
N VAL A 428 -25.17 -5.36 -8.48
CA VAL A 428 -24.88 -5.87 -7.15
C VAL A 428 -24.19 -4.79 -6.33
N LEU A 429 -24.32 -4.90 -5.01
CA LEU A 429 -23.58 -4.12 -4.05
C LEU A 429 -22.47 -5.01 -3.46
N ALA A 430 -21.22 -4.57 -3.52
CA ALA A 430 -20.09 -5.24 -2.89
C ALA A 430 -19.49 -4.37 -1.78
N ASP A 431 -19.21 -4.98 -0.63
CA ASP A 431 -18.48 -4.34 0.47
C ASP A 431 -17.01 -4.75 0.41
N LEU A 432 -16.10 -3.80 0.22
CA LEU A 432 -14.66 -4.08 0.13
C LEU A 432 -14.02 -4.44 1.48
N LEU A 433 -14.64 -4.11 2.60
CA LEU A 433 -14.14 -4.49 3.92
C LEU A 433 -14.36 -5.98 4.17
N SER A 434 -15.59 -6.45 3.95
CA SER A 434 -15.99 -7.84 4.20
C SER A 434 -15.84 -8.78 3.01
N GLY A 435 -15.74 -8.22 1.80
CA GLY A 435 -15.77 -8.98 0.56
C GLY A 435 -17.16 -9.48 0.19
N ARG A 436 -18.20 -9.24 1.00
CA ARG A 436 -19.55 -9.74 0.74
C ARG A 436 -20.19 -9.00 -0.43
N VAL A 437 -20.90 -9.74 -1.26
CA VAL A 437 -21.64 -9.21 -2.39
C VAL A 437 -23.13 -9.52 -2.23
N TYR A 438 -23.96 -8.52 -2.48
CA TYR A 438 -25.40 -8.53 -2.26
C TYR A 438 -26.14 -8.18 -3.54
N GLN A 439 -27.26 -8.86 -3.78
CA GLN A 439 -28.20 -8.49 -4.83
C GLN A 439 -28.91 -7.19 -4.41
N ILE A 440 -28.83 -6.15 -5.23
CA ILE A 440 -29.67 -4.96 -5.02
C ILE A 440 -31.11 -5.36 -5.36
N PRO A 441 -32.08 -5.25 -4.43
CA PRO A 441 -33.45 -5.66 -4.70
C PRO A 441 -34.07 -4.79 -5.80
N LYS A 442 -34.83 -5.40 -6.72
CA LYS A 442 -35.47 -4.68 -7.84
C LYS A 442 -36.33 -3.51 -7.38
N ALA A 443 -37.03 -3.66 -6.24
CA ALA A 443 -37.85 -2.61 -5.64
C ALA A 443 -37.06 -1.39 -5.13
N LYS A 444 -35.73 -1.50 -5.01
CA LYS A 444 -34.85 -0.38 -4.65
C LYS A 444 -34.31 0.36 -5.86
N ILE A 445 -34.55 -0.14 -7.08
CA ILE A 445 -33.98 0.41 -8.31
C ILE A 445 -35.08 1.10 -9.11
N ALA A 446 -34.91 2.39 -9.35
CA ALA A 446 -35.67 3.14 -10.35
C ALA A 446 -34.76 3.42 -11.56
N ARG A 447 -35.25 3.13 -12.77
CA ARG A 447 -34.53 3.36 -14.03
C ARG A 447 -35.27 4.40 -14.86
N SER A 448 -34.51 5.26 -15.53
CA SER A 448 -35.01 6.17 -16.56
C SER A 448 -34.02 6.21 -17.73
N GLU A 449 -34.38 6.88 -18.81
CA GLU A 449 -33.45 7.12 -19.94
C GLU A 449 -32.23 7.95 -19.50
N GLU A 450 -32.36 8.73 -18.43
CA GLU A 450 -31.31 9.60 -17.91
C GLU A 450 -30.31 8.88 -16.98
N GLY A 451 -30.62 7.66 -16.51
CA GLY A 451 -29.76 6.86 -15.64
C GLY A 451 -30.51 6.04 -14.58
N ILE A 452 -29.82 5.73 -13.49
CA ILE A 452 -30.34 4.90 -12.39
C ILE A 452 -30.45 5.68 -11.07
N SER A 453 -31.49 5.40 -10.31
CA SER A 453 -31.60 5.77 -8.89
C SER A 453 -31.74 4.52 -8.03
N ILE A 454 -30.97 4.44 -6.95
CA ILE A 454 -31.01 3.34 -5.99
C ILE A 454 -31.41 3.90 -4.63
N HIS A 455 -32.54 3.41 -4.09
CA HIS A 455 -33.10 3.81 -2.81
C HIS A 455 -32.64 2.89 -1.68
N GLN A 456 -32.55 3.44 -0.47
CA GLN A 456 -32.10 2.73 0.73
C GLN A 456 -30.75 2.01 0.54
N LEU A 457 -29.89 2.59 -0.29
CA LEU A 457 -28.53 2.13 -0.50
C LEU A 457 -27.74 2.33 0.81
N PRO A 458 -27.07 1.31 1.36
CA PRO A 458 -26.24 1.49 2.54
C PRO A 458 -25.02 2.34 2.21
N ILE A 459 -24.60 3.18 3.16
CA ILE A 459 -23.35 3.94 3.11
C ILE A 459 -22.76 4.05 4.53
N TYR A 460 -21.44 3.92 4.63
CA TYR A 460 -20.69 4.09 5.88
C TYR A 460 -19.26 4.54 5.59
N ASP A 461 -18.39 4.51 6.60
CA ASP A 461 -17.02 5.03 6.56
C ASP A 461 -15.98 4.05 5.97
N ALA A 462 -16.40 3.05 5.21
CA ALA A 462 -15.55 2.22 4.36
C ALA A 462 -16.14 2.06 2.95
N PRO A 463 -15.31 1.77 1.92
CA PRO A 463 -15.76 1.73 0.53
C PRO A 463 -16.73 0.60 0.20
N LEU A 464 -17.83 0.99 -0.42
CA LEU A 464 -18.79 0.12 -1.08
C LEU A 464 -18.69 0.30 -2.61
N ILE A 465 -19.06 -0.73 -3.35
CA ILE A 465 -19.09 -0.73 -4.81
C ILE A 465 -20.46 -1.13 -5.33
N ILE A 466 -20.96 -0.42 -6.35
CA ILE A 466 -22.04 -0.88 -7.22
C ILE A 466 -21.45 -1.21 -8.59
N SER A 467 -21.74 -2.39 -9.12
CA SER A 467 -21.32 -2.81 -10.46
C SER A 467 -22.30 -3.83 -11.03
N GLU A 468 -22.19 -4.09 -12.33
CA GLU A 468 -22.81 -5.28 -12.91
C GLU A 468 -22.26 -6.54 -12.26
N ARG A 469 -23.15 -7.49 -11.93
CA ARG A 469 -22.74 -8.78 -11.35
C ARG A 469 -21.67 -9.47 -12.18
N ALA A 470 -21.82 -9.48 -13.50
CA ALA A 470 -20.92 -10.16 -14.42
C ALA A 470 -19.55 -9.48 -14.54
N ALA A 471 -19.41 -8.22 -14.12
CA ALA A 471 -18.16 -7.47 -14.17
C ALA A 471 -17.30 -7.64 -12.91
N LEU A 472 -17.82 -8.29 -11.86
CA LEU A 472 -17.08 -8.55 -10.62
C LEU A 472 -16.62 -10.01 -10.56
N PRO A 473 -15.41 -10.28 -10.06
CA PRO A 473 -14.99 -11.65 -9.74
C PRO A 473 -15.75 -12.10 -8.49
N ILE A 474 -16.82 -12.88 -8.64
CA ILE A 474 -17.64 -13.36 -7.53
C ILE A 474 -17.52 -14.89 -7.42
N ALA A 475 -17.22 -15.37 -6.22
CA ALA A 475 -17.31 -16.79 -5.85
C ALA A 475 -18.53 -17.03 -4.96
N ALA A 476 -19.11 -18.23 -5.06
CA ALA A 476 -20.13 -18.69 -4.13
C ALA A 476 -19.53 -18.81 -2.71
N ASP A 477 -20.40 -18.66 -1.70
CA ASP A 477 -20.03 -18.76 -0.28
C ASP A 477 -19.57 -20.15 0.15
#